data_AF-A0A8D2HXZ2-F1
#
_entry.id   AF-A0A8D2HXZ2-F1
#
_cell.length_a   1.000
_cell.length_b   1.000
_cell.length_c   1.000
_cell.angle_alpha   90.00
_cell.angle_beta   90.00
_cell.angle_gamma   90.00
#
_symmetry.space_group_name_H-M   'P 1'
#
loop_
_entity.id
_entity.type
_entity.pdbx_description
1 polymer ?
#
loop_
_entity_poly.entity_id
_entity_poly.type
_entity_poly.pdbx_seq_one_letter_code
_entity_poly.pdbx_strand_id
1 'polypeptide(L)' 'MSKVSFKIMLTSELPLLYKVLSVSENDPFTAVLKVAAAEVGSEFKVPAATAQISPMMKWD' A
#
# COMPACT_ATOMS: atom_id res chain seq x y z
N MET A 1 11.59 -18.05 5.54
CA MET A 1 10.99 -17.13 4.56
C MET A 1 11.10 -15.72 5.10
N SER A 2 11.98 -14.90 4.53
CA SER A 2 12.12 -13.49 4.91
C SER A 2 10.86 -12.72 4.51
N LYS A 3 10.44 -11.77 5.35
CA LYS A 3 9.32 -10.87 5.08
C LYS A 3 9.82 -9.45 4.99
N VAL A 4 9.22 -8.69 4.08
CA VAL A 4 9.44 -7.25 3.94
C VAL A 4 8.15 -6.51 4.29
N SER A 5 8.29 -5.33 4.90
CA SER A 5 7.17 -4.52 5.32
C SER A 5 7.07 -3.24 4.49
N PHE A 6 5.88 -2.96 3.98
CA PHE A 6 5.56 -1.75 3.22
C PHE A 6 4.61 -0.88 4.02
N LYS A 7 4.96 0.39 4.21
CA LYS A 7 4.04 1.40 4.73
C LYS A 7 3.36 2.08 3.54
N ILE A 8 2.05 1.87 3.41
CA ILE A 8 1.22 2.46 2.35
C ILE A 8 0.35 3.52 2.99
N MET A 9 0.32 4.71 2.39
CA MET A 9 -0.39 5.88 2.91
C MET A 9 -1.33 6.40 1.84
N LEU A 10 -2.58 6.69 2.22
CA LEU A 10 -3.49 7.40 1.33
C LEU A 10 -3.24 8.90 1.47
N THR A 11 -2.76 9.53 0.41
CA THR A 11 -2.43 10.96 0.38
C THR A 11 -3.63 11.86 0.10
N SER A 12 -4.80 11.30 -0.23
CA SER A 12 -6.00 12.04 -0.62
C SER A 12 -6.81 12.60 0.55
N GLU A 13 -6.70 12.04 1.76
CA GLU A 13 -7.62 12.32 2.86
C GLU A 13 -6.86 12.73 4.13
N LEU A 14 -7.36 13.75 4.84
CA LEU A 14 -6.92 14.11 6.19
C LEU A 14 -7.86 13.41 7.20
N PRO A 15 -7.35 12.67 8.21
CA PRO A 15 -5.95 12.47 8.62
C PRO A 15 -5.21 11.39 7.81
N LEU A 16 -3.87 11.47 7.80
CA LEU A 16 -2.92 10.56 7.11
C LEU A 16 -3.08 9.10 7.56
N LEU A 17 -4.09 8.43 7.01
CA LEU A 17 -4.35 7.02 7.20
C LEU A 17 -3.28 6.23 6.45
N TYR A 18 -2.52 5.43 7.20
CA TYR A 18 -1.51 4.53 6.66
C TYR A 18 -1.74 3.10 7.15
N LYS A 19 -1.38 2.14 6.31
CA LYS A 19 -1.39 0.72 6.61
C LYS A 19 0.00 0.16 6.43
N VAL A 20 0.42 -0.72 7.35
CA VAL A 20 1.66 -1.48 7.21
C VAL A 20 1.29 -2.88 6.74
N LEU A 21 1.80 -3.26 5.57
CA LEU A 21 1.61 -4.59 4.99
C LEU A 21 2.92 -5.36 5.08
N SER A 22 2.86 -6.61 5.53
CA SER A 22 4.04 -7.50 5.56
C SER A 22 3.83 -8.67 4.60
N VAL A 23 4.71 -8.79 3.62
CA VAL A 23 4.64 -9.78 2.54
C VAL A 23 5.92 -10.61 2.49
N SER A 24 5.90 -11.73 1.78
CA SER A 24 7.14 -12.49 1.55
C SER A 24 8.09 -11.67 0.68
N GLU A 25 9.38 -11.75 0.95
CA GLU A 25 10.41 -11.07 0.14
C GLU A 25 10.47 -11.61 -1.30
N ASN A 26 10.09 -12.88 -1.50
CA ASN A 26 10.08 -13.52 -2.81
C ASN A 26 8.78 -13.30 -3.59
N ASP A 27 7.77 -12.66 -3.00
CA ASP A 27 6.54 -12.33 -3.72
C ASP A 27 6.81 -11.18 -4.71
N PRO A 28 6.29 -11.27 -5.96
CA PRO A 28 6.41 -10.16 -6.90
C PRO A 28 5.66 -8.93 -6.38
N PHE A 29 6.14 -7.74 -6.71
CA PHE A 29 5.52 -6.48 -6.26
C PHE A 29 4.05 -6.35 -6.68
N THR A 30 3.63 -7.02 -7.77
CA THR A 30 2.23 -7.10 -8.20
C THR A 30 1.32 -7.79 -7.18
N ALA A 31 1.83 -8.72 -6.36
CA ALA A 31 1.09 -9.30 -5.25
C ALA A 31 0.89 -8.27 -4.13
N VAL A 32 1.91 -7.46 -3.85
CA VAL A 32 1.84 -6.35 -2.89
C VAL A 32 0.78 -5.33 -3.30
N LEU A 33 0.73 -4.96 -4.60
CA LEU A 33 -0.29 -4.06 -5.15
C LEU A 33 -1.70 -4.62 -4.96
N LYS A 34 -1.92 -5.92 -5.19
CA LYS A 34 -3.24 -6.56 -5.02
C LYS A 34 -3.68 -6.55 -3.56
N VAL A 35 -2.79 -6.91 -2.64
CA VAL A 35 -3.08 -6.91 -1.19
C VAL A 35 -3.35 -5.48 -0.72
N ALA A 36 -2.52 -4.53 -1.14
CA ALA A 36 -2.71 -3.12 -0.87
C ALA A 36 -4.06 -2.62 -1.38
N ALA A 37 -4.41 -2.90 -2.63
CA ALA A 37 -5.68 -2.47 -3.20
C ALA A 37 -6.90 -3.13 -2.54
N ALA A 38 -6.78 -4.38 -2.07
CA ALA A 38 -7.85 -5.07 -1.35
C ALA A 38 -8.08 -4.49 0.05
N GLU A 39 -7.01 -4.27 0.83
CA GLU A 39 -7.10 -3.71 2.17
C GLU A 39 -7.42 -2.21 2.14
N VAL A 40 -6.71 -1.44 1.29
CA VAL A 40 -6.98 0.00 1.10
C VAL A 40 -8.35 0.22 0.46
N GLY A 41 -8.77 -0.59 -0.51
CA GLY A 41 -10.08 -0.44 -1.13
C GLY A 41 -11.23 -0.66 -0.15
N SER A 42 -11.07 -1.62 0.78
CA SER A 42 -12.08 -1.89 1.82
C SER A 42 -12.09 -0.82 2.91
N GLU A 43 -10.92 -0.39 3.39
CA GLU A 43 -10.81 0.58 4.50
C GLU A 43 -11.02 2.04 4.03
N PHE A 44 -10.64 2.38 2.80
CA PHE A 44 -10.62 3.75 2.30
C PHE A 44 -11.65 4.02 1.22
N LYS A 45 -12.45 3.01 0.84
CA LYS A 45 -13.52 3.14 -0.17
C LYS A 45 -13.02 3.64 -1.53
N VAL A 46 -11.75 3.37 -1.85
CA VAL A 46 -11.12 3.76 -3.13
C VAL A 46 -11.17 2.57 -4.10
N PRO A 47 -11.64 2.76 -5.35
CA PRO A 47 -11.59 1.70 -6.35
C PRO A 47 -10.15 1.31 -6.69
N ALA A 48 -9.83 0.02 -6.58
CA ALA A 48 -8.52 -0.53 -6.94
C ALA A 48 -8.07 -0.17 -8.36
N ALA A 49 -9.02 -0.07 -9.29
CA ALA A 49 -8.76 0.23 -10.70
C ALA A 49 -8.25 1.66 -10.96
N THR A 50 -8.50 2.58 -10.03
CA THR A 50 -8.10 4.00 -10.14
C THR A 50 -7.01 4.38 -9.14
N ALA A 51 -6.56 3.45 -8.30
CA ALA A 51 -5.52 3.69 -7.32
C ALA A 51 -4.12 3.60 -7.96
N GLN A 52 -3.25 4.54 -7.61
CA GLN A 52 -1.85 4.55 -8.07
C GLN A 52 -0.92 4.57 -6.85
N ILE A 53 0.08 3.69 -6.84
CA ILE A 53 1.11 3.65 -5.80
C ILE A 53 2.38 4.29 -6.34
N SER A 54 2.84 5.34 -5.68
CA SER A 54 4.06 6.05 -6.03
C SER A 54 5.05 6.00 -4.86
N PRO A 55 6.35 5.78 -5.11
CA PRO A 55 7.34 5.79 -4.05
C PRO A 55 7.37 7.17 -3.40
N MET A 56 7.30 7.20 -2.06
CA MET A 56 7.41 8.44 -1.30
C MET A 56 8.85 8.93 -1.43
N MET A 57 9.05 10.09 -2.06
CA MET A 57 10.35 10.75 -2.08
C MET A 57 10.77 11.04 -0.63
N LYS A 58 12.06 10.87 -0.34
CA LYS A 58 12.62 11.08 0.99
C LYS A 58 12.17 12.45 1.51
N TRP A 59 11.57 12.45 2.70
CA TRP A 59 11.57 13.65 3.54
C TRP A 59 12.99 13.76 4.09
N ASP A 60 13.78 14.68 3.53
CA ASP A 60 14.96 15.24 4.23
C ASP A 60 14.53 15.91 5.54
#